data_AF-A0A2E7E6H8-F1
#
_entry.id   AF-A0A2E7E6H8-F1
#
_cell.length_a   1.000
_cell.length_b   1.000
_cell.length_c   1.000
_cell.angle_alpha   90.00
_cell.angle_beta   90.00
_cell.angle_gamma   90.00
#
_symmetry.space_group_name_H-M   'P 1'
#
loop_
_entity.id
_entity.type
_entity.pdbx_description
1 polymer ?
#
loop_
_entity_poly.entity_id
_entity_poly.type
_entity_poly.pdbx_seq_one_letter_code
_entity_poly.pdbx_strand_id
1 'polypeptide(L)'
;MSAQVLERSEYLKDAKGRLNPLETIEPIDLARNDLVNEMVEKAKVLQEQIRTHRSEAFGDIQAFADMSAEQYDKTIGGSKGNISLVSYDGCKKVVRSIQDYIVFDERLQAAKSLIDRCLHRWS
;
A
#
# COMPACT_ATOMS: atom_id res chain seq x y z
N MET A 1 -20.99 3.70 -30.72
CA MET A 1 -20.01 4.74 -30.36
C MET A 1 -18.73 4.04 -29.96
N SER A 2 -17.81 3.86 -30.91
CA SER A 2 -16.56 3.12 -30.68
C SER A 2 -15.61 3.93 -29.81
N ALA A 3 -15.02 3.23 -28.85
CA ALA A 3 -13.94 3.70 -28.00
C ALA A 3 -12.84 4.35 -28.85
N GLN A 4 -12.49 5.59 -28.50
CA GLN A 4 -11.27 6.24 -28.95
C GLN A 4 -10.09 5.38 -28.48
N VAL A 5 -9.49 4.66 -29.43
CA VAL A 5 -8.19 4.03 -29.28
C VAL A 5 -7.21 5.14 -28.90
N LEU A 6 -6.56 5.00 -27.75
CA LEU A 6 -5.51 5.89 -27.25
C LEU A 6 -4.56 6.29 -28.38
N GLU A 7 -4.27 7.59 -28.51
CA GLU A 7 -3.08 8.04 -29.23
C GLU A 7 -1.85 7.36 -28.62
N ARG A 8 -1.35 6.31 -29.27
CA ARG A 8 0.01 5.83 -28.99
C ARG A 8 0.91 6.94 -29.50
N SER A 9 1.49 7.71 -28.59
CA SER A 9 2.60 8.60 -28.92
C SER A 9 3.57 7.81 -29.81
N GLU A 10 3.95 8.37 -30.96
CA GLU A 10 4.80 7.70 -31.96
C GLU A 10 6.19 7.32 -31.41
N TYR A 11 6.48 7.74 -30.17
CA TYR A 11 7.72 7.56 -29.46
C TYR A 11 7.49 6.95 -28.08
N LEU A 12 8.37 6.02 -27.69
CA LEU A 12 8.43 5.46 -26.34
C LEU A 12 9.69 5.96 -25.63
N LYS A 13 9.56 6.32 -24.36
CA LYS A 13 10.68 6.77 -23.53
C LYS A 13 11.45 5.56 -22.97
N ASP A 14 12.75 5.49 -23.20
CA ASP A 14 13.61 4.46 -22.60
C ASP A 14 13.98 4.76 -21.14
N ALA A 15 14.64 3.80 -20.49
CA ALA A 15 15.11 3.93 -19.10
C ALA A 15 16.12 5.07 -18.89
N LYS A 16 16.79 5.55 -19.95
CA LYS A 16 17.73 6.69 -19.93
C LYS A 16 17.03 8.02 -20.25
N GLY A 17 15.72 7.97 -20.45
CA GLY A 17 14.87 9.11 -20.71
C GLY A 17 14.84 9.62 -22.15
N ARG A 18 15.38 8.86 -23.10
CA ARG A 18 15.38 9.21 -24.53
C ARG A 18 14.07 8.77 -25.17
N LEU A 19 13.61 9.52 -26.16
CA LEU A 19 12.43 9.15 -26.96
C LEU A 19 12.89 8.36 -28.18
N ASN A 20 12.39 7.13 -28.29
CA ASN A 20 12.68 6.24 -29.41
C ASN A 20 11.39 6.04 -30.23
N PRO A 21 11.42 6.22 -31.56
CA PRO A 21 10.27 5.91 -32.42
C PRO A 21 9.85 4.45 -32.27
N LEU A 22 8.56 4.16 -32.29
CA LEU A 22 8.03 2.80 -32.14
C LEU A 22 8.58 1.83 -33.19
N GLU A 23 8.80 2.31 -34.43
CA GLU A 23 9.35 1.50 -35.53
C GLU A 23 10.79 1.02 -35.27
N THR A 24 11.53 1.72 -34.41
CA THR A 24 12.93 1.39 -34.08
C THR A 24 13.05 0.38 -32.93
N ILE A 25 11.94 0.10 -32.24
CA ILE A 25 11.92 -0.81 -31.09
C ILE A 25 11.54 -2.21 -31.57
N GLU A 26 12.26 -3.22 -31.10
CA GLU A 26 11.96 -4.60 -31.48
C GLU A 26 10.54 -5.00 -31.03
N PRO A 27 9.76 -5.72 -31.88
CA PRO A 27 8.40 -6.12 -31.53
C PRO A 27 8.29 -6.89 -30.21
N ILE A 28 9.30 -7.69 -29.87
CA ILE A 28 9.36 -8.45 -28.61
C ILE A 28 9.48 -7.53 -27.38
N ASP A 29 10.18 -6.41 -27.51
CA ASP A 29 10.34 -5.44 -26.43
C ASP A 29 9.07 -4.63 -26.22
N LEU A 30 8.37 -4.27 -27.30
CA LEU A 30 7.04 -3.66 -27.23
C LEU A 30 6.02 -4.59 -26.57
N ALA A 31 5.99 -5.87 -26.97
CA ALA A 31 5.12 -6.86 -26.35
C ALA A 31 5.42 -7.05 -24.85
N ARG A 32 6.70 -7.05 -24.47
CA ARG A 32 7.11 -7.10 -23.06
C ARG A 32 6.67 -5.85 -22.30
N ASN A 33 6.86 -4.67 -22.87
CA ASN A 33 6.41 -3.41 -22.28
C ASN A 33 4.90 -3.43 -22.02
N ASP A 34 4.10 -3.83 -23.01
CA ASP A 34 2.65 -3.87 -22.91
C ASP A 34 2.20 -4.89 -21.84
N LEU A 35 2.80 -6.08 -21.81
CA LEU A 35 2.54 -7.10 -20.79
C LEU A 35 2.85 -6.60 -19.36
N VAL A 36 4.02 -5.98 -19.17
CA VAL A 36 4.42 -5.45 -17.86
C VAL A 36 3.48 -4.33 -17.41
N ASN A 37 3.13 -3.41 -18.30
CA ASN A 37 2.19 -2.32 -17.98
C ASN A 37 0.81 -2.86 -17.61
N GLU A 38 0.30 -3.86 -18.32
CA GLU A 38 -0.97 -4.50 -17.99
C GLU A 38 -0.94 -5.17 -16.61
N MET A 39 0.14 -5.89 -16.29
CA MET A 39 0.32 -6.53 -14.97
C MET A 39 0.39 -5.50 -13.85
N VAL A 40 1.14 -4.42 -14.05
CA VAL A 40 1.27 -3.33 -13.06
C VAL A 40 -0.08 -2.65 -12.84
N GLU A 41 -0.86 -2.42 -13.91
CA GLU A 41 -2.17 -1.79 -13.77
C GLU A 41 -3.14 -2.67 -12.99
N LYS A 42 -3.17 -3.98 -13.26
CA LYS A 42 -3.94 -4.94 -12.45
C LYS A 42 -3.49 -4.93 -10.98
N ALA A 43 -2.19 -4.86 -10.73
CA ALA A 43 -1.66 -4.79 -9.38
C ALA A 43 -2.09 -3.52 -8.63
N LYS A 44 -2.13 -2.36 -9.31
CA LYS A 44 -2.64 -1.11 -8.72
C LYS A 44 -4.12 -1.19 -8.35
N VAL A 45 -4.94 -1.83 -9.20
CA VAL A 45 -6.37 -2.05 -8.89
C VAL A 45 -6.52 -2.88 -7.61
N LEU A 46 -5.77 -3.99 -7.50
CA LEU A 46 -5.78 -4.82 -6.29
C LEU A 46 -5.26 -4.08 -5.06
N GLN A 47 -4.20 -3.28 -5.22
CA GLN A 47 -3.66 -2.43 -4.17
C GLN A 47 -4.74 -1.48 -3.63
N GLU A 48 -5.49 -0.84 -4.52
CA GLU A 48 -6.56 0.08 -4.13
C GLU A 48 -7.69 -0.66 -3.40
N GLN A 49 -8.10 -1.83 -3.90
CA GLN A 49 -9.10 -2.66 -3.23
C GLN A 49 -8.67 -3.06 -1.81
N ILE A 50 -7.42 -3.49 -1.64
CA ILE A 50 -6.87 -3.83 -0.32
C ILE A 50 -6.81 -2.58 0.58
N ARG A 51 -6.41 -1.43 0.04
CA ARG A 51 -6.34 -0.17 0.79
C ARG A 51 -7.71 0.26 1.30
N THR A 52 -8.71 0.25 0.43
CA THR A 52 -10.09 0.59 0.76
C THR A 52 -10.66 -0.37 1.78
N HIS A 53 -10.57 -1.69 1.53
CA HIS A 53 -11.05 -2.70 2.47
C HIS A 53 -10.39 -2.59 3.85
N ARG A 54 -9.07 -2.31 3.89
CA ARG A 54 -8.38 -2.07 5.16
C ARG A 54 -8.97 -0.87 5.88
N SER A 55 -9.20 0.25 5.20
CA SER A 55 -9.76 1.44 5.83
C SER A 55 -11.16 1.18 6.39
N GLU A 56 -12.01 0.54 5.60
CA GLU A 56 -13.37 0.16 6.00
C GLU A 56 -13.35 -0.79 7.19
N ALA A 57 -12.56 -1.86 7.15
CA ALA A 57 -12.44 -2.82 8.24
C ALA A 57 -11.97 -2.18 9.56
N PHE A 58 -11.05 -1.21 9.51
CA PHE A 58 -10.65 -0.47 10.72
C PHE A 58 -11.78 0.38 11.28
N GLY A 59 -12.57 1.02 10.41
CA GLY A 59 -13.77 1.76 10.77
C GLY A 59 -14.85 0.87 11.38
N ASP A 60 -15.15 -0.27 10.74
CA ASP A 60 -16.14 -1.24 11.20
C ASP A 60 -15.79 -1.82 12.57
N ILE A 61 -14.51 -2.17 12.78
CA ILE A 61 -14.03 -2.66 14.08
C ILE A 61 -14.20 -1.58 15.16
N GLN A 62 -13.95 -0.31 14.83
CA GLN A 62 -14.14 0.79 15.77
C GLN A 62 -15.63 1.01 16.09
N ALA A 63 -16.47 1.09 15.07
CA ALA A 63 -17.92 1.22 15.24
C ALA A 63 -18.52 0.07 16.07
N PHE A 64 -18.05 -1.16 15.84
CA PHE A 64 -18.45 -2.31 16.64
C PHE A 64 -18.00 -2.20 18.10
N ALA A 65 -16.79 -1.72 18.34
CA ALA A 65 -16.28 -1.48 19.69
C ALA A 65 -17.12 -0.41 20.41
N ASP A 66 -17.44 0.69 19.72
CA ASP A 66 -18.25 1.79 20.27
C ASP A 66 -19.68 1.33 20.60
N MET A 67 -20.33 0.61 19.68
CA MET A 67 -21.64 -0.01 19.92
C MET A 67 -21.61 -0.97 21.12
N SER A 68 -20.53 -1.75 21.26
CA SER A 68 -20.36 -2.66 22.40
C SER A 68 -20.15 -1.89 23.71
N ALA A 69 -19.44 -0.77 23.68
CA ALA A 69 -19.24 0.10 24.84
C ALA A 69 -20.56 0.67 25.36
N GLU A 70 -21.40 1.15 24.45
CA GLU A 70 -22.74 1.71 24.74
C GLU A 70 -23.67 0.68 25.38
N GLN A 71 -23.71 -0.57 24.86
CA GLN A 71 -24.60 -1.62 25.39
C GLN A 71 -24.32 -2.02 26.84
N TYR A 72 -23.09 -1.83 27.32
CA TYR A 72 -22.69 -2.25 28.66
C TYR A 72 -22.43 -1.06 29.62
N ASP A 73 -22.80 0.17 29.25
CA ASP A 73 -22.57 1.40 30.04
C ASP A 73 -21.09 1.56 30.46
N LYS A 74 -20.16 1.03 29.65
CA LYS A 74 -18.73 1.11 29.91
C LYS A 74 -18.05 1.86 28.78
N THR A 75 -17.39 2.96 29.09
CA THR A 75 -16.42 3.58 28.20
C THR A 75 -15.25 2.62 28.01
N ILE A 76 -15.15 1.98 26.84
CA ILE A 76 -13.92 1.30 26.43
C ILE A 76 -12.86 2.38 26.32
N GLY A 77 -11.97 2.45 27.30
CA GLY A 77 -10.98 3.51 27.41
C GLY A 77 -10.10 3.59 26.16
N GLY A 78 -10.15 4.73 25.46
CA GLY A 78 -9.25 5.13 24.38
C GLY A 78 -9.49 4.44 23.04
N SER A 79 -9.47 5.23 21.95
CA SER A 79 -9.46 4.75 20.55
C SER A 79 -8.28 3.81 20.22
N LYS A 80 -7.26 3.76 21.11
CA LYS A 80 -6.02 3.02 20.94
C LYS A 80 -6.02 1.77 21.79
N GLY A 81 -6.20 0.64 21.13
CA GLY A 81 -6.14 -0.67 21.78
C GLY A 81 -6.21 -1.79 20.76
N ASN A 82 -5.56 -2.90 21.08
CA ASN A 82 -5.67 -4.12 20.32
C ASN A 82 -7.05 -4.73 20.54
N ILE A 83 -7.73 -5.12 19.46
CA ILE A 83 -9.07 -5.73 19.53
C ILE A 83 -9.00 -7.10 18.87
N SER A 84 -9.58 -8.11 19.52
CA SER A 84 -9.79 -9.44 18.95
C SER A 84 -11.27 -9.70 18.79
N LEU A 85 -11.72 -9.88 17.55
CA LEU A 85 -13.07 -10.30 17.20
C LEU A 85 -13.03 -11.76 16.77
N VAL A 86 -13.87 -12.59 17.37
CA VAL A 86 -13.98 -14.02 17.05
C VAL A 86 -15.38 -14.26 16.50
N SER A 87 -15.49 -15.06 15.44
CA SER A 87 -16.79 -15.46 14.92
C SER A 87 -17.55 -16.31 15.93
N TYR A 88 -18.88 -16.31 15.84
CA TYR A 88 -19.72 -17.05 16.78
C TYR A 88 -19.44 -18.56 16.81
N ASP A 89 -19.10 -19.14 15.65
CA ASP A 89 -18.68 -20.54 15.52
C ASP A 89 -17.25 -20.81 16.04
N GLY A 90 -16.48 -19.77 16.41
CA GLY A 90 -15.11 -19.87 16.88
C GLY A 90 -14.05 -20.14 15.81
N CYS A 91 -14.46 -20.36 14.55
CA CYS A 91 -13.57 -20.81 13.48
C CYS A 91 -12.74 -19.69 12.85
N LYS A 92 -13.13 -18.42 13.04
CA LYS A 92 -12.50 -17.26 12.42
C LYS A 92 -12.18 -16.22 13.47
N LYS A 93 -11.03 -15.56 13.31
CA LYS A 93 -10.58 -14.50 14.21
C LYS A 93 -9.98 -13.35 13.40
N VAL A 94 -10.39 -12.13 13.75
CA VAL A 94 -9.81 -10.89 13.26
C VAL A 94 -9.13 -10.18 14.44
N VAL A 95 -7.88 -9.76 14.25
CA VAL A 95 -7.12 -9.03 15.27
C VAL A 95 -6.70 -7.68 14.71
N ARG A 96 -7.21 -6.61 15.31
CA ARG A 96 -6.69 -5.26 15.10
C ARG A 96 -5.55 -5.04 16.07
N SER A 97 -4.34 -4.86 15.54
CA SER A 97 -3.18 -4.47 16.34
C SER A 97 -2.77 -3.04 16.01
N ILE A 98 -2.69 -2.19 17.03
CA ILE A 98 -2.24 -0.80 16.89
C ILE A 98 -0.91 -0.68 17.64
N GLN A 99 0.17 -0.47 16.90
CA GLN A 99 1.49 -0.21 17.46
C GLN A 99 1.78 1.29 17.41
N ASP A 100 1.79 1.94 18.57
CA ASP A 100 2.03 3.39 18.68
C ASP A 100 3.50 3.78 18.45
N TYR A 101 4.43 2.86 18.66
CA TYR A 101 5.87 3.09 18.52
C TYR A 101 6.51 2.04 17.62
N ILE A 102 7.08 2.48 16.49
CA ILE A 102 8.06 1.69 15.76
C ILE A 102 9.34 1.73 16.60
N VAL A 103 9.61 0.68 17.36
CA VAL A 103 10.91 0.54 18.02
C VAL A 103 11.92 0.27 16.93
N PHE A 104 12.78 1.25 16.65
CA PHE A 104 13.87 1.08 15.70
C PHE A 104 14.88 0.10 16.29
N ASP A 105 14.95 -1.07 15.68
CA ASP A 105 15.93 -2.12 15.92
C ASP A 105 17.37 -1.58 15.89
N GLU A 106 18.33 -2.23 16.57
CA GLU A 106 19.69 -1.69 16.72
C GLU A 106 20.36 -1.40 15.36
N ARG A 107 19.95 -2.15 14.34
CA ARG A 107 20.43 -2.03 12.95
C ARG A 107 19.98 -0.73 12.29
N LEU A 108 18.77 -0.26 12.57
CA LEU A 108 18.23 0.99 12.03
C LEU A 108 18.83 2.20 12.74
N GLN A 109 19.13 2.09 14.04
CA GLN A 109 19.89 3.09 14.77
C GLN A 109 21.33 3.18 14.26
N ALA A 110 21.98 2.04 13.99
CA ALA A 110 23.32 2.00 13.40
C ALA A 110 23.36 2.61 12.00
N ALA A 111 22.35 2.34 11.16
CA ALA A 111 22.19 2.94 9.85
C ALA A 111 22.03 4.47 9.93
N LYS A 112 21.21 4.97 10.86
CA LYS A 112 21.07 6.41 11.13
C LYS A 112 22.41 7.04 11.52
N SER A 113 23.18 6.40 12.41
CA SER A 113 24.51 6.91 12.83
C SER A 113 25.55 6.92 11.70
N LEU A 114 25.44 6.04 10.71
CA LEU A 114 26.30 6.09 9.51
C LEU A 114 25.94 7.29 8.63
N ILE A 115 24.65 7.54 8.42
CA ILE A 115 24.16 8.67 7.62
C ILE A 115 24.49 10.00 8.32
N ASP A 116 24.26 10.11 9.62
CA ASP A 116 24.54 11.33 10.40
C ASP A 116 26.03 11.69 10.37
N ARG A 117 26.93 10.70 10.36
CA ARG A 117 28.38 10.92 10.20
C ARG A 117 28.76 11.44 8.82
N CYS A 118 28.11 10.95 7.77
CA CYS A 118 28.33 11.44 6.41
C CYS A 118 27.83 12.89 6.27
N LEU A 119 26.69 13.22 6.87
CA LEU A 119 26.13 14.57 6.83
C LEU A 119 27.00 15.60 7.57
N HIS A 120 27.55 15.26 8.74
CA HIS A 120 28.46 16.15 9.48
C HIS A 120 29.80 16.39 8.77
N ARG A 121 30.22 15.49 7.87
CA ARG A 121 31.46 15.63 7.09
C ARG A 121 31.30 16.53 5.87
N TRP A 122 30.06 16.76 5.42
CA TRP A 122 29.75 17.59 4.25
C TRP A 122 29.19 18.97 4.60
N SER A 123 29.08 19.27 5.90
CA SER A 123 28.99 20.63 6.44
C SER A 123 30.39 21.13 6.80
#